data_AF-A0A9Q4SYK0-F1
#
_entry.id   AF-A0A9Q4SYK0-F1
#
_cell.length_a   1.000
_cell.length_b   1.000
_cell.length_c   1.000
_cell.angle_alpha   90.00
_cell.angle_beta   90.00
_cell.angle_gamma   90.00
#
_symmetry.space_group_name_H-M   'P 1'
#
loop_
_entity.id
_entity.type
_entity.pdbx_description
1 polymer ?
#
loop_
_entity_poly.entity_id
_entity_poly.type
_entity_poly.pdbx_seq_one_letter_code
_entity_poly.pdbx_strand_id
1 'polypeptide(L)'
;MRIELSILIYCILWCCAFFSVANESHIDPPVPVDLPTETQLRDQLLQQNDNVSLVNLAPQNKREFITPSVHCFSIKQVKLHHLDEFSSPSLQRQVAKWQAELVGHCQSQALLEQDINILNALLYDAGYVTSEVGKVDLYADDEVLDITLNVGRVQDIVSEAPTDKRYLISQAVPVKKGDVLNVKDIEQGADNFRSRPNSNVKIQIEPSSKEHESIISLSQVGKRTMAGSVSIDNKEQKIYGDLFGTTRLSFGNLAQLNDTLMVILSSQLDTLKSRGIKKQIFLWQVPYHYWRATLFGYDIGSKMRVSETTKELQKTRQQLLSFEIQRQFRPSTQRTVTLSGGIQYYTYRNEVSGYRLSVHERRSPYVNAGIEQNYRFMRGGYLNAKLHYKQSVYIPGARLSPIDSLNGVPIFNLNFDALIPFKITSQQFFYQPEMIFQ
;
A
#
# COMPACT_ATOMS: atom_id res chain seq x y z
N MET A 1 -9.34 13.65 -71.95
CA MET A 1 -8.06 12.92 -72.08
C MET A 1 -7.00 13.39 -71.06
N ARG A 2 -7.37 13.59 -69.78
CA ARG A 2 -6.44 13.92 -68.68
C ARG A 2 -6.79 13.22 -67.35
N ILE A 3 -7.82 12.37 -67.35
CA ILE A 3 -8.26 11.63 -66.16
C ILE A 3 -7.84 10.15 -66.24
N GLU A 4 -7.59 9.61 -67.45
CA GLU A 4 -7.17 8.21 -67.62
C GLU A 4 -5.67 7.96 -67.35
N LEU A 5 -4.82 8.99 -67.43
CA LEU A 5 -3.38 8.83 -67.17
C LEU A 5 -3.08 8.73 -65.65
N SER A 6 -3.88 9.37 -64.80
CA SER A 6 -3.68 9.35 -63.35
C SER A 6 -4.12 8.03 -62.71
N ILE A 7 -5.09 7.33 -63.31
CA ILE A 7 -5.56 6.02 -62.82
C ILE A 7 -4.54 4.92 -63.17
N LEU A 8 -3.89 5.02 -64.34
CA LEU A 8 -2.86 4.06 -64.74
C LEU A 8 -1.59 4.18 -63.88
N ILE A 9 -1.21 5.40 -63.48
CA ILE A 9 -0.06 5.64 -62.59
C ILE A 9 -0.36 5.14 -61.17
N TYR A 10 -1.61 5.26 -60.69
CA TYR A 10 -2.00 4.72 -59.38
C TYR A 10 -2.02 3.19 -59.35
N CYS A 11 -2.44 2.52 -60.43
CA CYS A 11 -2.40 1.06 -60.51
C CYS A 11 -0.98 0.50 -60.62
N ILE A 12 -0.05 1.19 -61.28
CA ILE A 12 1.36 0.76 -61.36
C ILE A 12 2.11 1.00 -60.04
N LEU A 13 1.78 2.07 -59.30
CA LEU A 13 2.33 2.32 -57.96
C LEU A 13 1.76 1.39 -56.87
N TRP A 14 0.57 0.81 -57.08
CA TRP A 14 0.00 -0.17 -56.13
C TRP A 14 0.42 -1.62 -56.40
N CYS A 15 0.93 -1.92 -57.61
CA CYS A 15 1.40 -3.27 -57.97
C CYS A 15 2.89 -3.53 -57.64
N CYS A 16 3.64 -2.50 -57.22
CA CYS A 16 5.05 -2.63 -56.79
C CYS A 16 5.25 -2.62 -55.26
N ALA A 17 4.16 -2.55 -54.47
CA ALA A 17 4.21 -2.90 -53.06
C ALA A 17 3.88 -4.38 -52.92
N PHE A 18 4.71 -5.15 -52.23
CA PHE A 18 4.65 -6.61 -52.07
C PHE A 18 5.23 -7.44 -53.21
N PHE A 19 6.56 -7.44 -53.33
CA PHE A 19 7.34 -8.69 -53.27
C PHE A 19 8.75 -8.37 -52.75
N SER A 20 8.85 -8.07 -51.45
CA SER A 20 10.06 -8.40 -50.71
C SER A 20 9.80 -9.75 -50.06
N VAL A 21 10.16 -10.84 -50.75
CA VAL A 21 10.32 -12.13 -50.08
C VAL A 21 11.67 -12.06 -49.36
N ALA A 22 11.72 -11.26 -48.28
CA ALA A 22 12.74 -11.43 -47.28
C ALA A 22 12.32 -12.68 -46.50
N ASN A 23 13.00 -13.78 -46.77
CA ASN A 23 12.97 -14.95 -45.91
C ASN A 23 13.72 -14.58 -44.61
N GLU A 24 13.10 -13.71 -43.81
CA GLU A 24 13.56 -13.46 -42.45
C GLU A 24 13.19 -14.70 -41.64
N SER A 25 14.21 -15.46 -41.27
CA SER A 25 14.14 -16.30 -40.08
C SER A 25 13.74 -15.39 -38.91
N HIS A 26 12.43 -15.28 -38.63
CA HIS A 26 11.90 -14.56 -37.49
C HIS A 26 12.43 -15.22 -36.22
N ILE A 27 13.56 -14.73 -35.72
CA ILE A 27 13.92 -14.91 -34.32
C ILE A 27 13.02 -13.93 -33.57
N ASP A 28 11.82 -14.40 -33.21
CA ASP A 28 10.94 -13.61 -32.36
C ASP A 28 11.72 -13.20 -31.09
N PRO A 29 11.82 -11.89 -30.78
CA PRO A 29 12.42 -11.49 -29.52
C PRO A 29 11.64 -12.17 -28.39
N PRO A 30 12.33 -12.67 -27.36
CA PRO A 30 11.66 -13.31 -26.24
C PRO A 30 10.70 -12.30 -25.63
N VAL A 31 9.39 -12.58 -25.73
CA VAL A 31 8.37 -11.80 -25.06
C VAL A 31 8.69 -11.81 -23.56
N PRO A 32 8.49 -10.70 -22.82
CA PRO A 32 8.58 -10.71 -21.37
C PRO A 32 7.46 -11.59 -20.78
N VAL A 33 7.81 -12.45 -19.83
CA VAL A 33 6.81 -13.21 -19.06
C VAL A 33 6.13 -12.22 -18.11
N ASP A 34 4.80 -12.25 -18.03
CA ASP A 34 4.07 -11.42 -17.07
C ASP A 34 4.37 -11.90 -15.64
N LEU A 35 4.74 -10.98 -14.77
CA LEU A 35 5.24 -11.28 -13.43
C LEU A 35 4.51 -10.46 -12.39
N PRO A 36 4.12 -11.08 -11.26
CA PRO A 36 3.56 -10.33 -10.17
C PRO A 36 4.61 -9.36 -9.63
N THR A 37 4.21 -8.10 -9.51
CA THR A 37 5.03 -7.06 -8.89
C THR A 37 5.12 -7.27 -7.38
N GLU A 38 6.18 -6.73 -6.77
CA GLU A 38 6.37 -6.71 -5.31
C GLU A 38 5.12 -6.17 -4.58
N THR A 39 4.56 -5.08 -5.09
CA THR A 39 3.34 -4.45 -4.56
C THR A 39 2.13 -5.39 -4.63
N GLN A 40 1.89 -6.06 -5.76
CA GLN A 40 0.78 -7.01 -5.90
C GLN A 40 0.87 -8.17 -4.90
N LEU A 41 2.08 -8.72 -4.70
CA LEU A 41 2.29 -9.82 -3.75
C LEU A 41 2.05 -9.38 -2.31
N ARG A 42 2.44 -8.15 -1.96
CA ARG A 42 2.17 -7.58 -0.66
C ARG A 42 0.69 -7.30 -0.43
N ASP A 43 0.00 -6.76 -1.44
CA ASP A 43 -1.44 -6.49 -1.34
C ASP A 43 -2.22 -7.81 -1.12
N GLN A 44 -1.78 -8.91 -1.75
CA GLN A 44 -2.31 -10.26 -1.49
C GLN A 44 -2.10 -10.72 -0.04
N LEU A 45 -0.94 -10.44 0.58
CA LEU A 45 -0.71 -10.77 1.99
C LEU A 45 -1.67 -10.03 2.93
N LEU A 46 -2.02 -8.79 2.61
CA LEU A 46 -2.95 -8.00 3.42
C LEU A 46 -4.41 -8.46 3.28
N GLN A 47 -4.79 -8.99 2.11
CA GLN A 47 -6.14 -9.51 1.85
C GLN A 47 -6.39 -10.92 2.42
N GLN A 48 -5.35 -11.69 2.75
CA GLN A 48 -5.48 -13.09 3.16
C GLN A 48 -5.94 -13.30 4.62
N ASN A 49 -5.96 -12.27 5.47
CA ASN A 49 -6.22 -12.44 6.91
C ASN A 49 -7.24 -11.42 7.45
N ASP A 50 -8.53 -11.75 7.40
CA ASP A 50 -9.57 -10.93 8.05
C ASP A 50 -9.73 -11.21 9.55
N ASN A 51 -8.96 -12.15 10.11
CA ASN A 51 -9.11 -12.61 11.50
C ASN A 51 -8.48 -11.66 12.54
N VAL A 52 -7.75 -10.64 12.11
CA VAL A 52 -7.22 -9.59 13.00
C VAL A 52 -8.28 -8.51 13.11
N SER A 53 -8.97 -8.47 14.25
CA SER A 53 -10.02 -7.49 14.52
C SER A 53 -9.61 -6.52 15.63
N LEU A 54 -9.99 -5.26 15.42
CA LEU A 54 -10.11 -4.26 16.48
C LEU A 54 -11.56 -4.31 16.95
N VAL A 55 -11.77 -4.66 18.22
CA VAL A 55 -13.09 -4.71 18.83
C VAL A 55 -13.20 -3.53 19.78
N ASN A 56 -14.30 -2.79 19.67
CA ASN A 56 -14.67 -1.59 20.43
C ASN A 56 -14.14 -0.27 19.86
N LEU A 57 -14.89 0.30 18.91
CA LEU A 57 -15.01 1.74 18.76
C LEU A 57 -16.50 2.05 18.80
N ALA A 58 -16.97 2.68 19.89
CA ALA A 58 -18.35 3.12 19.97
C ALA A 58 -18.61 4.19 18.88
N PRO A 59 -19.73 4.13 18.14
CA PRO A 59 -20.08 5.17 17.20
C PRO A 59 -20.51 6.45 17.94
N GLN A 60 -19.96 7.59 17.54
CA GLN A 60 -20.42 8.91 17.99
C GLN A 60 -21.68 9.33 17.22
N ASN A 61 -22.61 9.97 17.94
CA ASN A 61 -23.95 10.32 17.47
C ASN A 61 -23.94 11.34 16.32
N LYS A 62 -24.99 11.26 15.48
CA LYS A 62 -25.20 12.18 14.35
C LYS A 62 -25.44 13.61 14.84
N ARG A 63 -24.89 14.57 14.08
CA ARG A 63 -25.16 16.02 14.22
C ARG A 63 -26.65 16.31 14.02
N GLU A 64 -27.28 16.94 15.02
CA GLU A 64 -28.61 17.52 14.89
C GLU A 64 -28.50 19.01 14.56
N PHE A 65 -29.41 19.51 13.72
CA PHE A 65 -29.51 20.93 13.39
C PHE A 65 -30.41 21.60 14.42
N ILE A 66 -29.88 22.60 15.13
CA ILE A 66 -30.60 23.31 16.20
C ILE A 66 -30.91 24.74 15.75
N THR A 67 -32.13 25.20 16.04
CA THR A 67 -32.60 26.57 15.80
C THR A 67 -31.96 27.56 16.77
N PRO A 68 -31.52 28.76 16.30
CA PRO A 68 -30.83 29.72 17.17
C PRO A 68 -31.78 30.32 18.22
N SER A 69 -31.32 30.40 19.47
CA SER A 69 -32.03 31.04 20.58
C SER A 69 -31.67 32.54 20.68
N VAL A 70 -32.51 33.31 21.38
CA VAL A 70 -32.44 34.78 21.47
C VAL A 70 -31.37 35.27 22.46
N HIS A 71 -30.83 34.39 23.30
CA HIS A 71 -29.78 34.72 24.28
C HIS A 71 -28.44 34.14 23.82
N CYS A 72 -27.48 35.02 23.54
CA CYS A 72 -26.15 34.64 23.10
C CYS A 72 -25.07 35.41 23.88
N PHE A 73 -23.91 34.80 24.02
CA PHE A 73 -22.75 35.34 24.71
C PHE A 73 -21.60 35.56 23.71
N SER A 74 -20.86 36.65 23.88
CA SER A 74 -19.68 36.95 23.07
C SER A 74 -18.47 36.19 23.63
N ILE A 75 -17.66 35.62 22.74
CA ILE A 75 -16.38 34.99 23.10
C ILE A 75 -15.25 35.83 22.48
N LYS A 76 -14.39 36.41 23.33
CA LYS A 76 -13.15 37.09 22.92
C LYS A 76 -11.95 36.17 22.94
N GLN A 77 -11.92 35.21 23.85
CA GLN A 77 -10.78 34.32 24.04
C GLN A 77 -11.23 32.90 24.36
N VAL A 78 -10.57 31.92 23.74
CA VAL A 78 -10.71 30.50 24.07
C VAL A 78 -9.39 30.01 24.67
N LYS A 79 -9.42 29.54 25.92
CA LYS A 79 -8.30 28.88 26.59
C LYS A 79 -8.51 27.37 26.53
N LEU A 80 -7.48 26.66 26.10
CA LEU A 80 -7.51 25.22 25.89
C LEU A 80 -6.34 24.59 26.64
N HIS A 81 -6.64 23.83 27.67
CA HIS A 81 -5.66 23.13 28.50
C HIS A 81 -5.40 21.71 27.98
N HIS A 82 -4.14 21.27 28.13
CA HIS A 82 -3.64 19.95 27.71
C HIS A 82 -3.65 19.66 26.19
N LEU A 83 -3.85 20.68 25.35
CA LEU A 83 -3.80 20.51 23.89
C LEU A 83 -2.39 20.11 23.39
N ASP A 84 -1.36 20.53 24.11
CA ASP A 84 0.05 20.25 23.83
C ASP A 84 0.45 18.79 24.09
N GLU A 85 -0.33 18.05 24.88
CA GLU A 85 -0.13 16.61 25.11
C GLU A 85 -0.42 15.77 23.85
N PHE A 86 -1.21 16.30 22.91
CA PHE A 86 -1.52 15.64 21.65
C PHE A 86 -0.43 15.91 20.61
N SER A 87 0.31 14.86 20.26
CA SER A 87 1.45 14.90 19.33
C SER A 87 1.12 15.20 17.85
N SER A 88 -0.16 15.40 17.49
CA SER A 88 -0.63 15.51 16.11
C SER A 88 -0.62 16.96 15.58
N PRO A 89 0.25 17.32 14.61
CA PRO A 89 0.27 18.68 14.05
C PRO A 89 -0.95 18.98 13.19
N SER A 90 -1.64 17.97 12.65
CA SER A 90 -2.91 18.15 11.95
C SER A 90 -4.05 18.47 12.90
N LEU A 91 -4.05 17.91 14.11
CA LEU A 91 -5.04 18.25 15.14
C LEU A 91 -4.86 19.70 15.59
N GLN A 92 -3.63 20.10 15.94
CA GLN A 92 -3.34 21.46 16.38
C GLN A 92 -3.82 22.52 15.38
N ARG A 93 -3.58 22.30 14.08
CA ARG A 93 -4.08 23.21 13.02
C ARG A 93 -5.61 23.25 12.93
N GLN A 94 -6.29 22.12 13.10
CA GLN A 94 -7.75 22.06 13.06
C GLN A 94 -8.38 22.71 14.29
N VAL A 95 -7.80 22.51 15.47
CA VAL A 95 -8.23 23.15 16.71
C VAL A 95 -8.01 24.67 16.64
N ALA A 96 -6.86 25.13 16.14
CA ALA A 96 -6.61 26.55 15.94
C ALA A 96 -7.63 27.20 14.99
N LYS A 97 -8.02 26.48 13.92
CA LYS A 97 -9.08 26.94 13.00
C LYS A 97 -10.43 27.00 13.71
N TRP A 98 -10.80 25.97 14.47
CA TRP A 98 -12.02 25.93 15.27
C TRP A 98 -12.08 27.08 16.28
N GLN A 99 -10.98 27.34 17.02
CA GLN A 99 -10.89 28.49 17.94
C GLN A 99 -11.13 29.82 17.24
N ALA A 100 -10.54 30.00 16.04
CA ALA A 100 -10.73 31.23 15.25
C ALA A 100 -12.17 31.42 14.76
N GLU A 101 -12.92 30.34 14.53
CA GLU A 101 -14.35 30.40 14.15
C GLU A 101 -15.26 30.78 15.35
N LEU A 102 -14.85 30.46 16.58
CA LEU A 102 -15.57 30.82 17.81
C LEU A 102 -15.39 32.29 18.23
N VAL A 103 -14.19 32.84 18.04
CA VAL A 103 -13.86 34.19 18.50
C VAL A 103 -14.63 35.24 17.68
N GLY A 104 -15.22 36.21 18.38
CA GLY A 104 -15.94 37.33 17.76
C GLY A 104 -17.34 37.01 17.25
N HIS A 105 -17.84 35.79 17.52
CA HIS A 105 -19.20 35.39 17.19
C HIS A 105 -20.06 35.26 18.46
N CYS A 106 -21.34 35.61 18.35
CA CYS A 106 -22.28 35.43 19.44
C CYS A 106 -22.72 33.96 19.50
N GLN A 107 -22.42 33.29 20.61
CA GLN A 107 -22.70 31.88 20.79
C GLN A 107 -23.90 31.67 21.68
N SER A 108 -24.83 30.80 21.29
CA SER A 108 -25.91 30.34 22.17
C SER A 108 -25.49 29.04 22.84
N GLN A 109 -26.18 28.62 23.91
CA GLN A 109 -25.88 27.33 24.57
C GLN A 109 -25.88 26.15 23.57
N ALA A 110 -26.88 26.10 22.68
CA ALA A 110 -26.97 25.06 21.66
C ALA A 110 -25.79 25.06 20.67
N LEU A 111 -25.33 26.25 20.27
CA LEU A 111 -24.18 26.37 19.38
C LEU A 111 -22.88 25.99 20.10
N LEU A 112 -22.73 26.34 21.39
CA LEU A 112 -21.59 25.92 22.19
C LEU A 112 -21.54 24.40 22.33
N GLU A 113 -22.67 23.75 22.63
CA GLU A 113 -22.76 22.29 22.66
C GLU A 113 -22.36 21.67 21.32
N GLN A 114 -22.77 22.29 20.20
CA GLN A 114 -22.32 21.87 18.87
C GLN A 114 -20.81 22.06 18.67
N ASP A 115 -20.23 23.17 19.13
CA ASP A 115 -18.79 23.43 19.04
C ASP A 115 -17.96 22.45 19.88
N ILE A 116 -18.44 22.08 21.08
CA ILE A 116 -17.83 21.02 21.89
C ILE A 116 -17.90 19.67 21.17
N ASN A 117 -19.03 19.35 20.54
CA ASN A 117 -19.16 18.13 19.73
C ASN A 117 -18.21 18.14 18.52
N ILE A 118 -17.98 19.30 17.90
CA ILE A 118 -16.99 19.46 16.83
C ILE A 118 -15.58 19.19 17.37
N LEU A 119 -15.21 19.74 18.52
CA LEU A 119 -13.91 19.51 19.14
C LEU A 119 -13.68 18.04 19.49
N ASN A 120 -14.68 17.36 20.07
CA ASN A 120 -14.65 15.91 20.30
C ASN A 120 -14.49 15.12 18.98
N ALA A 121 -15.18 15.53 17.92
CA ALA A 121 -15.03 14.91 16.60
C ALA A 121 -13.61 15.11 16.02
N LEU A 122 -13.00 16.28 16.23
CA LEU A 122 -11.61 16.54 15.82
C LEU A 122 -10.61 15.64 16.56
N LEU A 123 -10.79 15.44 17.87
CA LEU A 123 -9.99 14.50 18.66
C LEU A 123 -10.14 13.07 18.14
N TYR A 124 -11.38 12.64 17.89
CA TYR A 124 -11.71 11.32 17.38
C TYR A 124 -11.10 11.07 15.98
N ASP A 125 -11.27 12.00 15.04
CA ASP A 125 -10.73 11.89 13.68
C ASP A 125 -9.19 11.89 13.66
N ALA A 126 -8.56 12.57 14.62
CA ALA A 126 -7.13 12.52 14.85
C ALA A 126 -6.66 11.21 15.51
N GLY A 127 -7.59 10.38 15.98
CA GLY A 127 -7.37 9.04 16.54
C GLY A 127 -7.37 8.96 18.07
N TYR A 128 -7.65 10.05 18.78
CA TYR A 128 -7.65 10.10 20.25
C TYR A 128 -9.02 9.69 20.81
N VAL A 129 -9.39 8.43 20.60
CA VAL A 129 -10.74 7.90 20.86
C VAL A 129 -11.09 7.74 22.35
N THR A 130 -10.09 7.77 23.23
CA THR A 130 -10.27 7.74 24.69
C THR A 130 -10.03 9.10 25.35
N SER A 131 -9.89 10.15 24.53
CA SER A 131 -9.77 11.54 25.00
C SER A 131 -11.04 12.31 24.65
N GLU A 132 -11.41 13.25 25.50
CA GLU A 132 -12.63 14.04 25.32
C GLU A 132 -12.47 15.43 25.93
N VAL A 133 -13.39 16.32 25.57
CA VAL A 133 -13.58 17.58 26.29
C VAL A 133 -14.09 17.26 27.69
N GLY A 134 -13.34 17.69 28.70
CA GLY A 134 -13.72 17.56 30.11
C GLY A 134 -14.48 18.78 30.59
N LYS A 135 -13.82 19.60 31.42
CA LYS A 135 -14.44 20.79 32.01
C LYS A 135 -14.54 21.91 30.99
N VAL A 136 -15.71 22.55 30.91
CA VAL A 136 -15.97 23.75 30.10
C VAL A 136 -16.55 24.82 31.01
N ASP A 137 -15.78 25.89 31.25
CA ASP A 137 -16.21 27.05 32.03
C ASP A 137 -16.36 28.27 31.10
N LEU A 138 -17.50 28.95 31.22
CA LEU A 138 -17.75 30.20 30.49
C LEU A 138 -17.74 31.38 31.47
N TYR A 139 -16.73 32.24 31.35
CA TYR A 139 -16.63 33.47 32.12
C TYR A 139 -17.22 34.62 31.30
N ALA A 140 -18.53 34.85 31.48
CA ALA A 140 -19.28 35.83 30.69
C ALA A 140 -18.76 37.27 30.83
N ASP A 141 -18.36 37.67 32.04
CA ASP A 141 -17.85 39.02 32.31
C ASP A 141 -16.53 39.31 31.58
N ASP A 142 -15.67 38.30 31.48
CA ASP A 142 -14.37 38.38 30.81
C ASP A 142 -14.43 37.97 29.33
N GLU A 143 -15.59 37.47 28.87
CA GLU A 143 -15.80 36.87 27.54
C GLU A 143 -14.78 35.74 27.22
N VAL A 144 -14.44 34.93 28.23
CA VAL A 144 -13.48 33.82 28.13
C VAL A 144 -14.19 32.47 28.19
N LEU A 145 -13.94 31.62 27.19
CA LEU A 145 -14.29 30.20 27.20
C LEU A 145 -13.07 29.39 27.62
N ASP A 146 -13.12 28.74 28.77
CA ASP A 146 -12.04 27.94 29.34
C ASP A 146 -12.36 26.44 29.25
N ILE A 147 -11.53 25.69 28.54
CA ILE A 147 -11.77 24.28 28.23
C ILE A 147 -10.56 23.45 28.68
N THR A 148 -10.84 22.43 29.48
CA THR A 148 -9.87 21.41 29.87
C THR A 148 -10.11 20.12 29.09
N LEU A 149 -9.09 19.63 28.40
CA LEU A 149 -9.14 18.33 27.72
C LEU A 149 -8.75 17.21 28.68
N ASN A 150 -9.57 16.16 28.69
CA ASN A 150 -9.29 14.91 29.39
C ASN A 150 -8.46 14.02 28.45
N VAL A 151 -7.19 13.79 28.81
CA VAL A 151 -6.24 13.07 27.96
C VAL A 151 -6.23 11.59 28.31
N GLY A 152 -6.73 10.76 27.38
CA GLY A 152 -6.74 9.31 27.51
C GLY A 152 -5.35 8.71 27.35
N ARG A 153 -4.87 7.97 28.35
CA ARG A 153 -3.50 7.40 28.38
C ARG A 153 -3.49 5.87 28.48
N VAL A 154 -2.39 5.28 28.07
CA VAL A 154 -2.17 3.83 28.16
C VAL A 154 -1.64 3.49 29.55
N GLN A 155 -2.44 2.80 30.36
CA GLN A 155 -2.01 2.32 31.68
C GLN A 155 -0.96 1.22 31.56
N ASP A 156 -1.25 0.22 30.72
CA ASP A 156 -0.40 -0.95 30.52
C ASP A 156 -0.74 -1.68 29.22
N ILE A 157 0.20 -2.52 28.77
CA ILE A 157 0.03 -3.40 27.62
C ILE A 157 0.15 -4.83 28.11
N VAL A 158 -0.99 -5.50 28.21
CA VAL A 158 -1.11 -6.84 28.78
C VAL A 158 -1.16 -7.88 27.65
N SER A 159 -0.45 -8.99 27.82
CA SER A 159 -0.53 -10.11 26.88
C SER A 159 -0.30 -11.45 27.55
N GLU A 160 -0.99 -12.47 27.02
CA GLU A 160 -0.77 -13.88 27.32
C GLU A 160 0.56 -14.41 26.73
N ALA A 161 1.24 -13.62 25.91
CA ALA A 161 2.51 -14.02 25.32
C ALA A 161 3.57 -14.29 26.41
N PRO A 162 4.39 -15.34 26.25
CA PRO A 162 5.56 -15.58 27.09
C PRO A 162 6.44 -14.33 27.22
N THR A 163 7.06 -14.12 28.39
CA THR A 163 7.86 -12.92 28.68
C THR A 163 8.98 -12.70 27.66
N ASP A 164 9.63 -13.78 27.23
CA ASP A 164 10.68 -13.78 26.19
C ASP A 164 10.17 -13.36 24.80
N LYS A 165 8.85 -13.29 24.60
CA LYS A 165 8.22 -12.89 23.32
C LYS A 165 7.50 -11.55 23.36
N ARG A 166 7.51 -10.84 24.51
CA ARG A 166 6.87 -9.52 24.64
C ARG A 166 7.48 -8.47 23.71
N TYR A 167 8.75 -8.62 23.33
CA TYR A 167 9.40 -7.73 22.36
C TYR A 167 8.72 -7.74 20.97
N LEU A 168 8.02 -8.83 20.62
CA LEU A 168 7.25 -8.90 19.37
C LEU A 168 6.05 -7.95 19.40
N ILE A 169 5.52 -7.65 20.59
CA ILE A 169 4.44 -6.66 20.75
C ILE A 169 5.02 -5.27 20.53
N SER A 170 6.11 -4.93 21.23
CA SER A 170 6.72 -3.61 21.11
C SER A 170 7.26 -3.33 19.71
N GLN A 171 7.73 -4.36 18.99
CA GLN A 171 8.15 -4.23 17.59
C GLN A 171 6.97 -3.92 16.65
N ALA A 172 5.81 -4.57 16.86
CA ALA A 172 4.68 -4.46 15.96
C ALA A 172 3.77 -3.26 16.28
N VAL A 173 3.53 -2.99 17.56
CA VAL A 173 2.59 -1.97 18.05
C VAL A 173 3.37 -0.75 18.55
N PRO A 174 3.25 0.42 17.90
CA PRO A 174 3.97 1.64 18.27
C PRO A 174 3.42 2.36 19.50
N VAL A 175 3.18 1.63 20.59
CA VAL A 175 2.62 2.18 21.84
C VAL A 175 3.42 1.69 23.04
N LYS A 176 3.56 2.55 24.05
CA LYS A 176 4.15 2.23 25.35
C LYS A 176 3.23 2.68 26.49
N LYS A 177 3.49 2.14 27.67
CA LYS A 177 2.86 2.59 28.91
C LYS A 177 3.13 4.08 29.15
N GLY A 178 2.08 4.81 29.49
CA GLY A 178 2.09 6.25 29.75
C GLY A 178 1.83 7.11 28.51
N ASP A 179 1.91 6.55 27.31
CA ASP A 179 1.63 7.29 26.08
C ASP A 179 0.16 7.75 26.03
N VAL A 180 -0.10 8.87 25.36
CA VAL A 180 -1.46 9.28 25.00
C VAL A 180 -1.99 8.28 23.98
N LEU A 181 -3.12 7.65 24.27
CA LEU A 181 -3.66 6.59 23.44
C LEU A 181 -4.15 7.15 22.10
N ASN A 182 -3.58 6.64 21.01
CA ASN A 182 -4.06 6.91 19.66
C ASN A 182 -4.40 5.60 18.94
N VAL A 183 -5.64 5.48 18.46
CA VAL A 183 -6.13 4.26 17.79
C VAL A 183 -5.33 3.94 16.52
N LYS A 184 -4.73 4.95 15.87
CA LYS A 184 -3.95 4.75 14.64
C LYS A 184 -2.66 3.97 14.90
N ASP A 185 -2.12 4.04 16.11
CA ASP A 185 -0.98 3.22 16.53
C ASP A 185 -1.42 1.76 16.72
N ILE A 186 -2.59 1.55 17.29
CA ILE A 186 -3.18 0.23 17.50
C ILE A 186 -3.55 -0.42 16.16
N GLU A 187 -4.14 0.34 15.24
CA GLU A 187 -4.38 -0.06 13.84
C GLU A 187 -3.10 -0.41 13.10
N GLN A 188 -2.02 0.35 13.29
CA GLN A 188 -0.71 0.00 12.73
C GLN A 188 -0.22 -1.36 13.25
N GLY A 189 -0.38 -1.60 14.54
CA GLY A 189 -0.06 -2.87 15.18
C GLY A 189 -0.86 -4.04 14.60
N ALA A 190 -2.18 -3.84 14.48
CA ALA A 190 -3.08 -4.81 13.86
C ALA A 190 -2.66 -5.13 12.41
N ASP A 191 -2.40 -4.10 11.60
CA ASP A 191 -1.94 -4.26 10.21
C ASP A 191 -0.60 -5.03 10.12
N ASN A 192 0.31 -4.79 11.07
CA ASN A 192 1.59 -5.50 11.13
C ASN A 192 1.38 -6.99 11.42
N PHE A 193 0.52 -7.34 12.39
CA PHE A 193 0.20 -8.75 12.66
C PHE A 193 -0.58 -9.42 11.52
N ARG A 194 -1.49 -8.69 10.87
CA ARG A 194 -2.31 -9.17 9.75
C ARG A 194 -1.49 -9.63 8.55
N SER A 195 -0.31 -9.05 8.35
CA SER A 195 0.58 -9.43 7.25
C SER A 195 1.12 -10.86 7.33
N ARG A 196 0.98 -11.55 8.48
CA ARG A 196 1.46 -12.92 8.68
C ARG A 196 0.37 -13.93 8.32
N PRO A 197 0.65 -15.01 7.58
CA PRO A 197 -0.36 -16.02 7.23
C PRO A 197 -1.04 -16.61 8.47
N ASN A 198 -2.35 -16.83 8.43
CA ASN A 198 -3.12 -17.43 9.54
C ASN A 198 -2.93 -16.69 10.88
N SER A 199 -2.77 -15.36 10.86
CA SER A 199 -2.65 -14.58 12.10
C SER A 199 -4.02 -14.37 12.73
N ASN A 200 -4.16 -14.76 14.00
CA ASN A 200 -5.37 -14.61 14.82
C ASN A 200 -5.11 -13.72 16.04
N VAL A 201 -4.21 -12.74 15.93
CA VAL A 201 -3.95 -11.80 17.02
C VAL A 201 -5.18 -10.92 17.21
N LYS A 202 -5.66 -10.84 18.45
CA LYS A 202 -6.73 -9.91 18.84
C LYS A 202 -6.13 -8.81 19.69
N ILE A 203 -6.51 -7.58 19.40
CA ILE A 203 -6.12 -6.40 20.17
C ILE A 203 -7.39 -5.73 20.68
N GLN A 204 -7.46 -5.49 21.98
CA GLN A 204 -8.61 -4.84 22.62
C GLN A 204 -8.14 -3.66 23.47
N ILE A 205 -8.96 -2.62 23.50
CA ILE A 205 -8.82 -1.48 24.41
C ILE A 205 -9.82 -1.72 25.53
N GLU A 206 -9.31 -1.95 26.73
CA GLU A 206 -10.10 -2.22 27.93
C GLU A 206 -10.05 -1.01 28.87
N PRO A 207 -11.15 -0.70 29.57
CA PRO A 207 -11.16 0.38 30.55
C PRO A 207 -10.23 0.05 31.73
N SER A 208 -9.55 1.07 32.26
CA SER A 208 -8.79 0.99 33.51
C SER A 208 -9.66 1.29 34.73
N SER A 209 -9.18 0.90 35.92
CA SER A 209 -9.70 1.41 37.19
C SER A 209 -9.32 2.87 37.47
N LYS A 210 -8.31 3.40 36.77
CA LYS A 210 -7.92 4.82 36.85
C LYS A 210 -8.66 5.61 35.78
N GLU A 211 -9.15 6.79 36.16
CA GLU A 211 -9.80 7.71 35.24
C GLU A 211 -8.86 8.09 34.08
N HIS A 212 -9.42 8.19 32.88
CA HIS A 212 -8.71 8.55 31.65
C HIS A 212 -7.51 7.65 31.31
N GLU A 213 -7.45 6.43 31.87
CA GLU A 213 -6.48 5.43 31.46
C GLU A 213 -7.17 4.21 30.82
N SER A 214 -6.46 3.51 29.94
CA SER A 214 -6.93 2.28 29.28
C SER A 214 -5.83 1.23 29.22
N ILE A 215 -6.21 -0.03 29.29
CA ILE A 215 -5.32 -1.18 29.16
C ILE A 215 -5.44 -1.71 27.73
N ILE A 216 -4.31 -1.97 27.08
CA ILE A 216 -4.30 -2.62 25.76
C ILE A 216 -4.02 -4.10 25.98
N SER A 217 -4.98 -4.97 25.66
CA SER A 217 -4.83 -6.42 25.81
C SER A 217 -4.57 -7.08 24.45
N LEU A 218 -3.58 -7.98 24.41
CA LEU A 218 -3.21 -8.76 23.21
C LEU A 218 -3.18 -10.26 23.49
N SER A 219 -3.83 -11.04 22.63
CA SER A 219 -3.81 -12.50 22.68
C SER A 219 -3.15 -13.13 21.45
N GLN A 220 -2.64 -14.36 21.60
CA GLN A 220 -2.11 -15.18 20.50
C GLN A 220 -0.86 -14.60 19.77
N VAL A 221 -0.08 -13.75 20.46
CA VAL A 221 1.17 -13.19 19.92
C VAL A 221 2.33 -14.20 19.98
N GLY A 222 3.27 -14.11 19.04
CA GLY A 222 4.54 -14.85 19.10
C GLY A 222 4.52 -16.31 18.62
N LYS A 223 3.42 -16.74 17.99
CA LYS A 223 3.36 -18.03 17.28
C LYS A 223 4.00 -17.92 15.89
N ARG A 224 4.70 -18.96 15.47
CA ARG A 224 5.09 -19.18 14.07
C ARG A 224 3.89 -19.73 13.33
N THR A 225 3.64 -19.24 12.13
CA THR A 225 2.50 -19.67 11.32
C THR A 225 2.97 -20.08 9.93
N MET A 226 2.19 -20.92 9.25
CA MET A 226 2.42 -21.27 7.86
C MET A 226 1.10 -21.40 7.12
N ALA A 227 1.13 -21.13 5.82
CA ALA A 227 0.05 -21.39 4.88
C ALA A 227 0.67 -21.83 3.55
N GLY A 228 -0.07 -22.61 2.77
CA GLY A 228 0.40 -23.02 1.45
C GLY A 228 -0.76 -23.33 0.52
N SER A 229 -0.51 -23.22 -0.78
CA SER A 229 -1.46 -23.57 -1.82
C SER A 229 -0.74 -24.17 -3.00
N VAL A 230 -1.34 -25.19 -3.62
CA VAL A 230 -0.93 -25.70 -4.93
C VAL A 230 -2.06 -25.42 -5.90
N SER A 231 -1.75 -24.81 -7.04
CA SER A 231 -2.70 -24.53 -8.11
C SER A 231 -2.18 -25.06 -9.43
N ILE A 232 -3.11 -25.43 -10.31
CA ILE A 232 -2.85 -25.68 -11.71
C ILE A 232 -3.79 -24.77 -12.49
N ASP A 233 -3.24 -23.97 -13.40
CA ASP A 233 -4.01 -23.02 -14.17
C ASP A 233 -3.45 -22.83 -15.59
N ASN A 234 -4.28 -22.21 -16.43
CA ASN A 234 -4.00 -21.88 -17.82
C ASN A 234 -4.03 -20.36 -18.05
N LYS A 235 -3.67 -19.56 -17.03
CA LYS A 235 -3.82 -18.10 -17.07
C LYS A 235 -2.70 -17.37 -17.82
N GLU A 236 -1.57 -18.04 -18.06
CA GLU A 236 -0.44 -17.45 -18.78
C GLU A 236 -0.75 -17.25 -20.27
N GLN A 237 -0.02 -16.36 -20.93
CA GLN A 237 -0.19 -16.14 -22.37
C GLN A 237 0.04 -17.44 -23.15
N LYS A 238 -0.83 -17.72 -24.13
CA LYS A 238 -0.79 -18.94 -24.99
C LYS A 238 0.58 -19.21 -25.62
N ILE A 239 1.39 -18.17 -25.84
CA ILE A 239 2.74 -18.24 -26.39
C ILE A 239 3.71 -19.04 -25.50
N TYR A 240 3.47 -19.08 -24.18
CA TYR A 240 4.33 -19.74 -23.20
C TYR A 240 3.89 -21.16 -22.82
N GLY A 241 2.70 -21.58 -23.24
CA GLY A 241 2.09 -22.85 -22.88
C GLY A 241 0.81 -22.66 -22.08
N ASP A 242 -0.08 -23.63 -22.19
CA ASP A 242 -1.45 -23.51 -21.69
C ASP A 242 -1.63 -24.05 -20.27
N LEU A 243 -0.57 -24.56 -19.60
CA LEU A 243 -0.72 -25.18 -18.28
C LEU A 243 0.50 -24.97 -17.37
N PHE A 244 0.26 -24.38 -16.20
CA PHE A 244 1.26 -24.12 -15.17
C PHE A 244 0.85 -24.72 -13.84
N GLY A 245 1.80 -25.37 -13.16
CA GLY A 245 1.67 -25.79 -11.77
C GLY A 245 2.40 -24.80 -10.88
N THR A 246 1.69 -24.23 -9.91
CA THR A 246 2.22 -23.23 -8.99
C THR A 246 2.05 -23.69 -7.55
N THR A 247 3.14 -23.69 -6.79
CA THR A 247 3.15 -23.91 -5.34
C THR A 247 3.53 -22.61 -4.65
N ARG A 248 2.67 -22.14 -3.75
CA ARG A 248 2.93 -20.99 -2.89
C ARG A 248 3.03 -21.47 -1.44
N LEU A 249 4.08 -21.05 -0.75
CA LEU A 249 4.31 -21.29 0.67
C LEU A 249 4.54 -19.96 1.36
N SER A 250 3.83 -19.71 2.46
CA SER A 250 3.94 -18.51 3.26
C SER A 250 4.22 -18.89 4.71
N PHE A 251 5.20 -18.24 5.33
CA PHE A 251 5.62 -18.44 6.72
C PHE A 251 5.51 -17.11 7.47
N GLY A 252 4.94 -17.15 8.66
CA GLY A 252 4.83 -16.01 9.57
C GLY A 252 5.71 -16.19 10.80
N ASN A 253 6.36 -15.11 11.20
CA ASN A 253 7.23 -14.98 12.35
C ASN A 253 8.43 -15.97 12.36
N LEU A 254 8.98 -16.28 11.19
CA LEU A 254 10.03 -17.29 11.04
C LEU A 254 11.31 -16.88 11.78
N ALA A 255 11.77 -15.64 11.56
CA ALA A 255 12.94 -15.06 12.22
C ALA A 255 12.64 -14.52 13.64
N GLN A 256 11.40 -14.67 14.13
CA GLN A 256 10.91 -14.03 15.34
C GLN A 256 11.03 -12.49 15.29
N LEU A 257 10.67 -11.89 14.15
CA LEU A 257 10.67 -10.44 13.96
C LEU A 257 9.30 -9.93 13.46
N ASN A 258 8.23 -10.66 13.78
CA ASN A 258 6.90 -10.50 13.15
C ASN A 258 6.96 -10.52 11.62
N ASP A 259 7.94 -11.24 11.09
CA ASP A 259 8.27 -11.26 9.68
C ASP A 259 7.32 -12.17 8.88
N THR A 260 7.16 -11.88 7.58
CA THR A 260 6.43 -12.73 6.65
C THR A 260 7.33 -13.11 5.50
N LEU A 261 7.53 -14.40 5.27
CA LEU A 261 8.24 -14.95 4.12
C LEU A 261 7.25 -15.67 3.21
N MET A 262 7.13 -15.25 1.95
CA MET A 262 6.39 -15.95 0.91
C MET A 262 7.34 -16.44 -0.17
N VAL A 263 7.17 -17.69 -0.59
CA VAL A 263 7.92 -18.35 -1.67
C VAL A 263 6.92 -18.92 -2.66
N ILE A 264 7.11 -18.61 -3.95
CA ILE A 264 6.29 -19.10 -5.06
C ILE A 264 7.20 -19.85 -6.02
N LEU A 265 6.89 -21.12 -6.25
CA LEU A 265 7.54 -21.98 -7.22
C LEU A 265 6.51 -22.29 -8.31
N SER A 266 6.85 -22.01 -9.56
CA SER A 266 5.95 -22.28 -10.68
C SER A 266 6.70 -22.93 -11.83
N SER A 267 6.09 -23.91 -12.48
CA SER A 267 6.65 -24.55 -13.66
C SER A 267 5.57 -24.88 -14.67
N GLN A 268 5.90 -24.72 -15.94
CA GLN A 268 5.09 -25.21 -17.05
C GLN A 268 4.97 -26.74 -16.99
N LEU A 269 3.75 -27.25 -17.15
CA LEU A 269 3.43 -28.68 -17.10
C LEU A 269 3.26 -29.29 -18.51
N ASP A 270 3.04 -28.46 -19.52
CA ASP A 270 2.91 -28.94 -20.91
C ASP A 270 4.27 -29.40 -21.46
N THR A 271 4.28 -30.62 -22.00
CA THR A 271 5.45 -31.29 -22.56
C THR A 271 5.49 -31.21 -24.09
N LEU A 272 4.37 -30.94 -24.75
CA LEU A 272 4.22 -31.02 -26.22
C LEU A 272 4.65 -29.73 -26.93
N LYS A 273 4.40 -28.55 -26.32
CA LYS A 273 4.81 -27.21 -26.83
C LYS A 273 5.86 -26.51 -25.96
N SER A 274 6.59 -27.29 -25.17
CA SER A 274 7.36 -26.86 -24.01
C SER A 274 8.41 -25.77 -24.29
N ARG A 275 8.17 -24.55 -23.79
CA ARG A 275 9.19 -23.49 -23.58
C ARG A 275 9.88 -23.63 -22.20
N GLY A 276 9.61 -24.74 -21.49
CA GLY A 276 10.29 -25.15 -20.27
C GLY A 276 10.41 -24.07 -19.19
N ILE A 277 9.37 -23.24 -19.01
CA ILE A 277 9.42 -22.09 -18.10
C ILE A 277 9.39 -22.56 -16.65
N LYS A 278 10.30 -22.01 -15.85
CA LYS A 278 10.38 -22.21 -14.40
C LYS A 278 10.55 -20.87 -13.72
N LYS A 279 9.76 -20.61 -12.68
CA LYS A 279 9.75 -19.37 -11.91
C LYS A 279 9.97 -19.71 -10.44
N GLN A 280 10.85 -18.96 -9.80
CA GLN A 280 11.08 -18.98 -8.36
C GLN A 280 10.99 -17.53 -7.90
N ILE A 281 10.06 -17.22 -7.02
CA ILE A 281 9.83 -15.87 -6.52
C ILE A 281 9.79 -15.94 -5.00
N PHE A 282 10.40 -14.97 -4.32
CA PHE A 282 10.28 -14.83 -2.88
C PHE A 282 10.03 -13.38 -2.47
N LEU A 283 9.36 -13.22 -1.34
CA LEU A 283 9.10 -11.95 -0.69
C LEU A 283 9.31 -12.16 0.82
N TRP A 284 10.26 -11.45 1.42
CA TRP A 284 10.47 -11.43 2.86
C TRP A 284 10.26 -10.03 3.40
N GLN A 285 9.37 -9.88 4.37
CA GLN A 285 8.95 -8.60 4.89
C GLN A 285 9.07 -8.56 6.40
N VAL A 286 9.67 -7.50 6.95
CA VAL A 286 9.83 -7.29 8.39
C VAL A 286 9.21 -5.95 8.80
N PRO A 287 8.13 -5.94 9.59
CA PRO A 287 7.55 -4.72 10.13
C PRO A 287 8.28 -4.24 11.40
N TYR A 288 8.39 -2.93 11.57
CA TYR A 288 8.84 -2.28 12.80
C TYR A 288 8.05 -0.99 13.00
N HIS A 289 7.07 -0.97 13.89
CA HIS A 289 6.20 0.19 14.10
C HIS A 289 5.55 0.63 12.76
N TYR A 290 5.81 1.87 12.34
CA TYR A 290 5.38 2.46 11.07
C TYR A 290 6.32 2.16 9.89
N TRP A 291 7.45 1.50 10.14
CA TRP A 291 8.42 1.11 9.13
C TRP A 291 8.23 -0.32 8.69
N ARG A 292 8.67 -0.61 7.47
CA ARG A 292 8.69 -1.97 6.93
C ARG A 292 9.85 -2.10 5.96
N ALA A 293 10.64 -3.16 6.16
CA ALA A 293 11.68 -3.56 5.23
C ALA A 293 11.21 -4.76 4.42
N THR A 294 11.47 -4.73 3.12
CA THR A 294 11.08 -5.78 2.18
C THR A 294 12.29 -6.21 1.37
N LEU A 295 12.54 -7.52 1.34
CA LEU A 295 13.48 -8.16 0.43
C LEU A 295 12.68 -9.00 -0.55
N PHE A 296 12.74 -8.64 -1.83
CA PHE A 296 12.00 -9.29 -2.90
C PHE A 296 12.97 -9.80 -3.95
N GLY A 297 12.71 -10.97 -4.52
CA GLY A 297 13.53 -11.46 -5.62
C GLY A 297 12.87 -12.56 -6.42
N TYR A 298 13.38 -12.74 -7.64
CA TYR A 298 12.94 -13.82 -8.51
C TYR A 298 14.08 -14.35 -9.38
N ASP A 299 13.92 -15.61 -9.80
CA ASP A 299 14.72 -16.28 -10.82
C ASP A 299 13.79 -17.01 -11.78
N ILE A 300 13.87 -16.64 -13.06
CA ILE A 300 13.03 -17.18 -14.11
C ILE A 300 13.94 -17.71 -15.20
N GLY A 301 13.75 -18.99 -15.51
CA GLY A 301 14.41 -19.64 -16.64
C GLY A 301 13.38 -20.06 -17.68
N SER A 302 13.71 -19.88 -18.95
CA SER A 302 12.97 -20.45 -20.07
C SER A 302 13.94 -21.16 -21.03
N LYS A 303 13.43 -22.22 -21.67
CA LYS A 303 14.14 -23.02 -22.66
C LYS A 303 13.22 -23.21 -23.86
N MET A 304 13.46 -22.48 -24.93
CA MET A 304 12.67 -22.53 -26.14
C MET A 304 13.47 -23.19 -27.27
N ARG A 305 12.79 -24.00 -28.10
CA ARG A 305 13.38 -24.49 -29.35
C ARG A 305 13.21 -23.41 -30.42
N VAL A 306 14.30 -23.01 -31.06
CA VAL A 306 14.33 -21.96 -32.09
C VAL A 306 13.87 -22.49 -33.44
N SER A 307 14.16 -23.76 -33.73
CA SER A 307 13.73 -24.45 -34.96
C SER A 307 13.48 -25.94 -34.69
N GLU A 308 12.42 -26.48 -35.28
CA GLU A 308 12.08 -27.90 -35.20
C GLU A 308 13.09 -28.78 -35.96
N THR A 309 13.72 -28.25 -37.01
CA THR A 309 14.65 -29.00 -37.87
C THR A 309 16.07 -29.04 -37.29
N THR A 310 16.57 -27.94 -36.71
CA THR A 310 17.95 -27.88 -36.20
C THR A 310 18.09 -28.25 -34.72
N LYS A 311 16.96 -28.43 -34.00
CA LYS A 311 16.91 -28.65 -32.53
C LYS A 311 17.66 -27.57 -31.73
N GLU A 312 17.91 -26.41 -32.32
CA GLU A 312 18.61 -25.32 -31.67
C GLU A 312 17.82 -24.80 -30.48
N LEU A 313 18.51 -24.61 -29.35
CA LEU A 313 17.89 -24.25 -28.09
C LEU A 313 18.28 -22.84 -27.69
N GLN A 314 17.27 -22.00 -27.46
CA GLN A 314 17.42 -20.71 -26.82
C GLN A 314 17.11 -20.85 -25.33
N LYS A 315 18.02 -20.35 -24.48
CA LYS A 315 17.85 -20.28 -23.04
C LYS A 315 17.86 -18.83 -22.60
N THR A 316 16.82 -18.41 -21.90
CA THR A 316 16.78 -17.12 -21.24
C THR A 316 16.79 -17.32 -19.72
N ARG A 317 17.46 -16.43 -19.01
CA ARG A 317 17.35 -16.34 -17.55
C ARG A 317 17.23 -14.88 -17.13
N GLN A 318 16.24 -14.61 -16.30
CA GLN A 318 15.98 -13.29 -15.73
C GLN A 318 16.04 -13.40 -14.21
N GLN A 319 16.76 -12.49 -13.56
CA GLN A 319 16.85 -12.48 -12.10
C GLN A 319 16.71 -11.04 -11.59
N LEU A 320 16.06 -10.90 -10.44
CA LEU A 320 15.94 -9.63 -9.75
C LEU A 320 16.16 -9.86 -8.26
N LEU A 321 16.87 -8.94 -7.63
CA LEU A 321 16.90 -8.77 -6.19
C LEU A 321 16.57 -7.31 -5.87
N SER A 322 15.59 -7.07 -5.00
CA SER A 322 15.07 -5.78 -4.58
C SER A 322 15.13 -5.68 -3.07
N PHE A 323 15.61 -4.55 -2.56
CA PHE A 323 15.50 -4.19 -1.16
C PHE A 323 14.81 -2.84 -1.05
N GLU A 324 13.68 -2.80 -0.34
CA GLU A 324 12.87 -1.61 -0.15
C GLU A 324 12.64 -1.36 1.35
N ILE A 325 12.77 -0.10 1.75
CA ILE A 325 12.32 0.39 3.05
C ILE A 325 11.17 1.35 2.81
N GLN A 326 10.12 1.23 3.61
CA GLN A 326 9.00 2.15 3.56
C GLN A 326 8.57 2.61 4.94
N ARG A 327 7.92 3.78 4.98
CA ARG A 327 7.30 4.35 6.16
C ARG A 327 5.86 4.75 5.86
N GLN A 328 4.94 4.28 6.70
CA GLN A 328 3.52 4.62 6.64
C GLN A 328 3.20 5.76 7.62
N PHE A 329 2.37 6.70 7.17
CA PHE A 329 1.83 7.81 7.95
C PHE A 329 0.31 7.71 7.96
N ARG A 330 -0.32 7.93 9.11
CA ARG A 330 -1.79 7.98 9.25
C ARG A 330 -2.24 9.36 9.75
N PRO A 331 -2.48 10.33 8.84
CA PRO A 331 -3.01 11.63 9.23
C PRO A 331 -4.39 11.55 9.92
N SER A 332 -5.23 10.60 9.51
CA SER A 332 -6.51 10.27 10.14
C SER A 332 -6.80 8.77 9.99
N THR A 333 -7.90 8.29 10.59
CA THR A 333 -8.38 6.89 10.46
C THR A 333 -8.77 6.50 9.03
N GLN A 334 -9.06 7.48 8.17
CA GLN A 334 -9.47 7.27 6.77
C GLN A 334 -8.33 7.44 5.76
N ARG A 335 -7.21 8.05 6.16
CA ARG A 335 -6.12 8.44 5.27
C ARG A 335 -4.85 7.70 5.65
N THR A 336 -4.21 7.04 4.68
CA THR A 336 -2.84 6.55 4.86
C THR A 336 -1.95 7.03 3.72
N VAL A 337 -0.73 7.43 4.05
CA VAL A 337 0.30 7.86 3.11
C VAL A 337 1.54 7.03 3.35
N THR A 338 2.07 6.38 2.34
CA THR A 338 3.26 5.54 2.43
C THR A 338 4.34 6.10 1.55
N LEU A 339 5.52 6.31 2.12
CA LEU A 339 6.72 6.66 1.38
C LEU A 339 7.62 5.43 1.31
N SER A 340 8.14 5.10 0.13
CA SER A 340 9.08 4.00 -0.07
C SER A 340 10.34 4.44 -0.79
N GLY A 341 11.44 3.74 -0.51
CA GLY A 341 12.72 3.93 -1.16
C GLY A 341 13.50 2.63 -1.16
N GLY A 342 14.21 2.34 -2.25
CA GLY A 342 14.89 1.07 -2.39
C GLY A 342 15.96 1.04 -3.46
N ILE A 343 16.58 -0.13 -3.55
CA ILE A 343 17.55 -0.48 -4.57
C ILE A 343 17.18 -1.83 -5.19
N GLN A 344 17.47 -1.99 -6.48
CA GLN A 344 17.20 -3.22 -7.20
C GLN A 344 18.39 -3.59 -8.08
N TYR A 345 18.64 -4.88 -8.24
CA TYR A 345 19.66 -5.40 -9.15
C TYR A 345 19.03 -6.43 -10.07
N TYR A 346 18.93 -6.07 -11.35
CA TYR A 346 18.32 -6.90 -12.39
C TYR A 346 19.39 -7.49 -13.30
N THR A 347 19.31 -8.80 -13.58
CA THR A 347 20.14 -9.47 -14.58
C THR A 347 19.29 -10.17 -15.62
N TYR A 348 19.76 -10.10 -16.87
CA TYR A 348 19.14 -10.79 -17.98
C TYR A 348 20.22 -11.38 -18.87
N ARG A 349 20.05 -12.63 -19.28
CA ARG A 349 20.95 -13.31 -20.20
C ARG A 349 20.17 -14.15 -21.19
N ASN A 350 20.62 -14.12 -22.44
CA ASN A 350 20.09 -14.91 -23.54
C ASN A 350 21.22 -15.72 -24.18
N GLU A 351 21.01 -17.02 -24.33
CA GLU A 351 21.94 -17.96 -24.95
C GLU A 351 21.21 -18.68 -26.09
N VAL A 352 21.79 -18.70 -27.28
CA VAL A 352 21.26 -19.41 -28.45
C VAL A 352 22.30 -20.45 -28.86
N SER A 353 21.90 -21.72 -28.90
CA SER A 353 22.76 -22.82 -29.37
C SER A 353 24.09 -22.94 -28.63
N GLY A 354 24.09 -22.59 -27.33
CA GLY A 354 25.27 -22.61 -26.46
C GLY A 354 26.06 -21.30 -26.43
N TYR A 355 25.79 -20.37 -27.35
CA TYR A 355 26.49 -19.08 -27.45
C TYR A 355 25.71 -17.97 -26.74
N ARG A 356 26.40 -17.19 -25.92
CA ARG A 356 25.80 -16.04 -25.22
C ARG A 356 25.73 -14.83 -26.15
N LEU A 357 24.54 -14.25 -26.29
CA LEU A 357 24.35 -13.03 -27.06
C LEU A 357 24.70 -11.83 -26.18
N SER A 358 25.92 -11.29 -26.35
CA SER A 358 26.42 -10.16 -25.54
C SER A 358 25.53 -8.92 -25.63
N VAL A 359 24.92 -8.66 -26.79
CA VAL A 359 23.95 -7.58 -27.01
C VAL A 359 22.64 -7.75 -26.23
N HIS A 360 22.34 -8.94 -25.75
CA HIS A 360 21.15 -9.23 -24.92
C HIS A 360 21.53 -9.42 -23.45
N GLU A 361 22.78 -9.20 -23.04
CA GLU A 361 23.16 -9.32 -21.62
C GLU A 361 22.89 -8.01 -20.89
N ARG A 362 22.08 -8.05 -19.83
CA ARG A 362 21.81 -6.89 -18.96
C ARG A 362 22.24 -7.18 -17.53
N ARG A 363 22.85 -6.19 -16.89
CA ARG A 363 23.20 -6.11 -15.47
C ARG A 363 22.90 -4.68 -15.04
N SER A 364 21.70 -4.49 -14.53
CA SER A 364 21.10 -3.16 -14.36
C SER A 364 20.77 -2.93 -12.88
N PRO A 365 21.59 -2.15 -12.17
CA PRO A 365 21.22 -1.63 -10.87
C PRO A 365 20.24 -0.46 -11.04
N TYR A 366 19.25 -0.40 -10.16
CA TYR A 366 18.23 0.64 -10.11
C TYR A 366 18.10 1.19 -8.70
N VAL A 367 17.73 2.45 -8.62
CA VAL A 367 17.17 3.08 -7.42
C VAL A 367 15.68 3.27 -7.64
N ASN A 368 14.89 3.09 -6.60
CA ASN A 368 13.45 3.31 -6.61
C ASN A 368 13.01 4.23 -5.46
N ALA A 369 11.99 5.02 -5.73
CA ALA A 369 11.30 5.84 -4.73
C ALA A 369 9.80 5.83 -5.04
N GLY A 370 8.96 5.81 -4.01
CA GLY A 370 7.52 5.74 -4.18
C GLY A 370 6.76 6.57 -3.16
N ILE A 371 5.59 7.07 -3.59
CA ILE A 371 4.57 7.60 -2.70
C ILE A 371 3.23 6.94 -3.05
N GLU A 372 2.57 6.40 -2.03
CA GLU A 372 1.24 5.84 -2.14
C GLU A 372 0.31 6.56 -1.16
N GLN A 373 -0.82 7.04 -1.66
CA GLN A 373 -1.87 7.65 -0.87
C GLN A 373 -3.15 6.83 -1.00
N ASN A 374 -3.68 6.44 0.15
CA ASN A 374 -4.95 5.74 0.29
C ASN A 374 -5.92 6.62 1.07
N TYR A 375 -7.13 6.78 0.55
CA TYR A 375 -8.22 7.46 1.22
C TYR A 375 -9.50 6.63 1.16
N ARG A 376 -10.16 6.45 2.29
CA ARG A 376 -11.46 5.78 2.38
C ARG A 376 -12.53 6.82 2.70
N PHE A 377 -13.58 6.87 1.88
CA PHE A 377 -14.68 7.81 2.09
C PHE A 377 -15.65 7.26 3.13
N MET A 378 -16.14 8.12 4.02
CA MET A 378 -17.13 7.75 5.07
C MET A 378 -18.46 7.21 4.51
N ARG A 379 -18.80 7.56 3.27
CA ARG A 379 -20.05 7.16 2.59
C ARG A 379 -19.88 5.86 1.78
N GLY A 380 -18.77 5.14 1.98
CA GLY A 380 -18.33 4.05 1.13
C GLY A 380 -17.42 4.54 0.00
N GLY A 381 -16.62 3.64 -0.58
CA GLY A 381 -15.67 3.99 -1.64
C GLY A 381 -14.27 4.34 -1.16
N TYR A 382 -13.34 4.49 -2.12
CA TYR A 382 -11.92 4.71 -1.85
C TYR A 382 -11.24 5.51 -2.96
N LEU A 383 -10.04 5.99 -2.69
CA LEU A 383 -9.13 6.61 -3.64
C LEU A 383 -7.70 6.13 -3.33
N ASN A 384 -7.06 5.50 -4.31
CA ASN A 384 -5.69 5.02 -4.30
C ASN A 384 -4.91 5.80 -5.38
N ALA A 385 -3.86 6.50 -4.96
CA ALA A 385 -2.93 7.17 -5.87
C ALA A 385 -1.52 6.71 -5.56
N LYS A 386 -0.82 6.18 -6.56
CA LYS A 386 0.54 5.64 -6.47
C LYS A 386 1.42 6.34 -7.50
N LEU A 387 2.49 6.97 -7.06
CA LEU A 387 3.55 7.49 -7.92
C LEU A 387 4.84 6.75 -7.57
N HIS A 388 5.44 6.11 -8.56
CA HIS A 388 6.68 5.36 -8.41
C HIS A 388 7.73 5.83 -9.40
N TYR A 389 8.89 6.18 -8.87
CA TYR A 389 10.08 6.58 -9.59
C TYR A 389 11.08 5.42 -9.64
N LYS A 390 11.65 5.17 -10.82
CA LYS A 390 12.72 4.18 -11.01
C LYS A 390 13.76 4.71 -11.98
N GLN A 391 15.03 4.61 -11.62
CA GLN A 391 16.12 5.04 -12.50
C GLN A 391 17.28 4.06 -12.42
N SER A 392 17.86 3.71 -13.58
CA SER A 392 19.08 2.91 -13.59
C SER A 392 20.27 3.76 -13.16
N VAL A 393 21.12 3.21 -12.32
CA VAL A 393 22.37 3.86 -11.89
C VAL A 393 23.57 3.15 -12.52
N TYR A 394 24.69 3.84 -12.62
CA TYR A 394 25.94 3.21 -13.05
C TYR A 394 26.71 2.68 -11.84
N ILE A 395 27.15 1.42 -11.92
CA ILE A 395 28.02 0.76 -10.94
C ILE A 395 29.09 0.01 -11.74
N PRO A 396 30.37 -0.08 -11.28
CA PRO A 396 31.39 -0.87 -11.95
C PRO A 396 30.90 -2.30 -12.27
N GLY A 397 31.02 -2.72 -13.52
CA GLY A 397 30.55 -4.04 -13.98
C GLY A 397 29.07 -4.10 -14.39
N ALA A 398 28.32 -3.00 -14.28
CA ALA A 398 26.99 -2.88 -14.87
C ALA A 398 27.07 -2.95 -16.40
N ARG A 399 26.08 -3.61 -17.00
CA ARG A 399 25.85 -3.69 -18.44
C ARG A 399 24.42 -3.22 -18.66
N LEU A 400 24.26 -1.92 -18.90
CA LEU A 400 22.95 -1.30 -19.07
C LEU A 400 22.39 -1.59 -20.48
N SER A 401 21.37 -0.86 -20.92
CA SER A 401 20.79 -1.05 -22.26
C SER A 401 21.87 -0.92 -23.35
N PRO A 402 21.83 -1.74 -24.41
CA PRO A 402 22.67 -1.55 -25.60
C PRO A 402 22.39 -0.22 -26.31
N ILE A 403 21.23 0.38 -26.06
CA ILE A 403 20.85 1.70 -26.54
C ILE A 403 21.27 2.71 -25.47
N ASP A 404 22.39 3.39 -25.69
CA ASP A 404 22.99 4.30 -24.70
C ASP A 404 22.05 5.43 -24.26
N SER A 405 21.20 5.92 -25.16
CA SER A 405 20.23 6.97 -24.85
C SER A 405 19.15 6.56 -23.84
N LEU A 406 18.97 5.26 -23.59
CA LEU A 406 18.04 4.74 -22.58
C LEU A 406 18.69 4.55 -21.21
N ASN A 407 20.01 4.71 -21.11
CA ASN A 407 20.74 4.51 -19.86
C ASN A 407 20.57 5.73 -18.96
N GLY A 408 20.15 5.51 -17.72
CA GLY A 408 19.92 6.59 -16.74
C GLY A 408 18.61 7.36 -16.95
N VAL A 409 17.75 6.96 -17.89
CA VAL A 409 16.46 7.59 -18.08
C VAL A 409 15.55 7.27 -16.89
N PRO A 410 14.97 8.29 -16.23
CA PRO A 410 14.02 8.08 -15.15
C PRO A 410 12.67 7.60 -15.69
N ILE A 411 12.10 6.61 -15.02
CA ILE A 411 10.78 6.04 -15.31
C ILE A 411 9.84 6.46 -14.18
N PHE A 412 8.70 7.04 -14.56
CA PHE A 412 7.66 7.48 -13.62
C PHE A 412 6.38 6.70 -13.91
N ASN A 413 5.98 5.84 -12.98
CA ASN A 413 4.70 5.14 -13.05
C ASN A 413 3.70 5.84 -12.14
N LEU A 414 2.62 6.36 -12.71
CA LEU A 414 1.50 6.93 -11.97
C LEU A 414 0.28 6.03 -12.14
N ASN A 415 -0.24 5.52 -11.03
CA ASN A 415 -1.46 4.72 -11.00
C ASN A 415 -2.49 5.43 -10.11
N PHE A 416 -3.69 5.60 -10.64
CA PHE A 416 -4.83 6.16 -9.93
C PHE A 416 -6.02 5.22 -10.07
N ASP A 417 -6.52 4.74 -8.94
CA ASP A 417 -7.74 3.92 -8.84
C ASP A 417 -8.66 4.52 -7.79
N ALA A 418 -9.92 4.74 -8.12
CA ALA A 418 -10.88 5.27 -7.18
C ALA A 418 -12.26 4.64 -7.36
N LEU A 419 -13.02 4.57 -6.28
CA LEU A 419 -14.43 4.24 -6.28
C LEU A 419 -15.15 5.34 -5.51
N ILE A 420 -15.86 6.19 -6.24
CA ILE A 420 -16.48 7.41 -5.70
C ILE A 420 -18.00 7.22 -5.73
N PRO A 421 -18.68 7.00 -4.58
CA PRO A 421 -20.13 6.99 -4.56
C PRO A 421 -20.70 8.39 -4.71
N PHE A 422 -21.78 8.50 -5.48
CA PHE A 422 -22.59 9.70 -5.57
C PHE A 422 -24.07 9.34 -5.58
N LYS A 423 -24.92 10.33 -5.31
CA LYS A 423 -26.38 10.16 -5.37
C LYS A 423 -26.93 11.11 -6.41
N ILE A 424 -27.77 10.59 -7.30
CA ILE A 424 -28.66 11.40 -8.11
C ILE A 424 -30.05 11.10 -7.56
N THR A 425 -30.73 12.13 -7.08
CA THR A 425 -32.01 12.03 -6.34
C THR A 425 -31.92 11.03 -5.17
N SER A 426 -32.69 9.96 -5.18
CA SER A 426 -32.72 8.90 -4.16
C SER A 426 -31.86 7.68 -4.51
N GLN A 427 -31.33 7.61 -5.73
CA GLN A 427 -30.59 6.44 -6.22
C GLN A 427 -29.08 6.62 -6.03
N GLN A 428 -28.42 5.56 -5.55
CA GLN A 428 -26.97 5.52 -5.35
C GLN A 428 -26.27 5.04 -6.62
N PHE A 429 -25.21 5.73 -7.00
CA PHE A 429 -24.35 5.41 -8.12
C PHE A 429 -22.89 5.39 -7.66
N PHE A 430 -22.02 4.73 -8.41
CA PHE A 430 -20.59 4.72 -8.18
C PHE A 430 -19.86 5.07 -9.46
N TYR A 431 -18.81 5.89 -9.34
CA TYR A 431 -17.88 6.19 -10.43
C TYR A 431 -16.54 5.53 -10.11
N GLN A 432 -16.04 4.71 -11.04
CA GLN A 432 -14.78 3.98 -10.88
C GLN A 432 -13.78 4.32 -11.99
N PRO A 433 -13.04 5.44 -11.87
CA PRO A 433 -11.98 5.77 -12.80
C PRO A 433 -10.72 4.95 -12.50
N GLU A 434 -10.13 4.36 -13.54
CA GLU A 434 -8.81 3.74 -13.51
C GLU A 434 -7.92 4.44 -14.54
N MET A 435 -6.79 4.99 -14.10
CA MET A 435 -5.82 5.67 -14.97
C MET A 435 -4.41 5.17 -14.66
N ILE A 436 -3.71 4.71 -15.71
CA ILE A 436 -2.34 4.23 -15.65
C ILE A 436 -1.50 5.06 -16.62
N PHE A 437 -0.49 5.76 -16.11
CA PHE A 437 0.52 6.46 -16.90
C PHE A 437 1.88 5.81 -16.68
N GLN A 438 2.59 5.51 -17.76
CA GLN A 438 3.90 4.85 -17.79
C GLN A 438 4.91 5.67 -18.58
#